data_AF-A0A1U7VDN5-F1
#
_entry.id   AF-A0A1U7VDN5-F1
#
_cell.length_a   1.000
_cell.length_b   1.000
_cell.length_c   1.000
_cell.angle_alpha   90.00
_cell.angle_beta   90.00
_cell.angle_gamma   90.00
#
_symmetry.space_group_name_H-M   'P 1'
#
loop_
_entity.id
_entity.type
_entity.pdbx_description
1 polymer ?
#
loop_
_entity_poly.entity_id
_entity_poly.type
_entity_poly.pdbx_seq_one_letter_code
_entity_poly.pdbx_strand_id
1 'polypeptide(L)'
;MESLAASFSASTTTILNSSSKLHHHPPRRFRVLSLSLPIFHKFKTCPKFSSKSPNHLNLLIVRSSSSSSITAKPSSEFQKKGGRDRKEEDNKLRALRELFTKPGVNVDAYIIPSQDAHQSEFIAECYMRRAYISRFTGSAGTAVVTKDKAALWTDGRYFLQAEKQLNSSWVLMRAGNLGVPTPSEWLNTVLAPGCRIGIDPFLFSSDAAKEFKEDISKGNHELVLLYDFNLVDEIWKESRPTPPKEPIRLHGPKYAGVDVSSKLLSLRSELRHAGASAIVISMLDEIAWLLNLRGNDVPHSPVMYAYLVVEIDGAKLFVDDTKVTPEVMEHLTNAGIELRAYESILSEIESLAAKGANLWLDTSSVNAAIVNAYESACYKYPWNSATKSRRKKTANLDSNGQSGGPCAVYRSSPVSLRKAVKNDAELEGMRNCHLRDAAALAQFWAWLEDEIQRDVILTEVEVADKLLEFRSHQDGFLDTSFDTISGILVSTIMIELNYET
;
A
#
# COMPACT_ATOMS: atom_id res chain seq x y z
N MET A 1 2.00 -55.88 4.13
CA MET A 1 1.22 -57.12 4.32
C MET A 1 -0.24 -56.74 4.27
N GLU A 2 -0.92 -57.19 3.21
CA GLU A 2 -2.34 -57.60 3.09
C GLU A 2 -3.23 -57.31 4.31
N SER A 3 -4.33 -56.55 4.17
CA SER A 3 -5.62 -56.94 3.56
C SER A 3 -6.67 -57.07 4.66
N LEU A 4 -7.77 -56.32 4.57
CA LEU A 4 -9.11 -56.93 4.47
C LEU A 4 -10.17 -55.84 4.27
N ALA A 5 -10.79 -55.91 3.10
CA ALA A 5 -12.03 -55.26 2.74
C ALA A 5 -13.23 -56.03 3.32
N ALA A 6 -14.33 -55.32 3.58
CA ALA A 6 -15.67 -55.91 3.52
C ALA A 6 -16.69 -54.84 3.11
N SER A 7 -17.20 -55.03 1.90
CA SER A 7 -18.33 -54.41 1.23
C SER A 7 -19.67 -54.75 1.87
N PHE A 8 -20.69 -53.90 1.75
CA PHE A 8 -22.06 -54.35 1.42
C PHE A 8 -22.84 -53.26 0.68
N SER A 9 -23.48 -53.67 -0.42
CA SER A 9 -24.22 -52.83 -1.35
C SER A 9 -25.73 -52.87 -1.14
N ALA A 10 -26.35 -51.72 -1.43
CA ALA A 10 -27.52 -51.50 -2.27
C ALA A 10 -28.94 -51.94 -1.82
N SER A 11 -29.87 -50.99 -1.98
CA SER A 11 -31.17 -51.23 -2.61
C SER A 11 -31.74 -49.92 -3.18
N THR A 12 -32.10 -50.01 -4.46
CA THR A 12 -32.67 -48.98 -5.35
C THR A 12 -34.18 -48.85 -5.11
N THR A 13 -34.74 -47.64 -5.27
CA THR A 13 -36.12 -47.48 -5.77
C THR A 13 -36.23 -46.19 -6.57
N THR A 14 -36.80 -46.33 -7.77
CA THR A 14 -37.01 -45.31 -8.79
C THR A 14 -38.44 -44.74 -8.69
N ILE A 15 -38.65 -43.63 -9.41
CA ILE A 15 -39.90 -43.13 -10.04
C ILE A 15 -40.64 -42.00 -9.29
N LEU A 16 -40.57 -40.75 -9.79
CA LEU A 16 -41.64 -40.05 -10.55
C LEU A 16 -41.39 -38.53 -10.66
N ASN A 17 -41.48 -38.04 -11.90
CA ASN A 17 -41.68 -36.62 -12.24
C ASN A 17 -43.01 -36.11 -11.66
N SER A 18 -43.01 -34.89 -11.10
CA SER A 18 -44.19 -34.01 -11.24
C SER A 18 -43.80 -32.54 -11.17
N SER A 19 -44.21 -31.84 -12.23
CA SER A 19 -44.25 -30.39 -12.36
C SER A 19 -45.29 -29.80 -11.40
N SER A 20 -44.94 -28.75 -10.66
CA SER A 20 -45.94 -27.78 -10.18
C SER A 20 -45.37 -26.36 -10.24
N LYS A 21 -46.06 -25.52 -11.02
CA LYS A 21 -45.91 -24.06 -11.04
C LYS A 21 -46.49 -23.52 -9.74
N LEU A 22 -45.74 -22.67 -9.05
CA LEU A 22 -46.26 -21.75 -8.04
C LEU A 22 -45.65 -20.37 -8.28
N HIS A 23 -46.49 -19.49 -8.83
CA HIS A 23 -46.31 -18.04 -8.75
C HIS A 23 -46.67 -17.59 -7.33
N HIS A 24 -45.79 -16.83 -6.66
CA HIS A 24 -46.18 -15.54 -6.07
C HIS A 24 -45.01 -14.76 -5.43
N HIS A 25 -44.90 -13.52 -5.91
CA HIS A 25 -44.37 -12.28 -5.32
C HIS A 25 -42.87 -12.11 -4.95
N PRO A 26 -42.27 -10.98 -5.39
CA PRO A 26 -40.89 -10.63 -5.08
C PRO A 26 -40.81 -9.96 -3.70
N PRO A 27 -39.79 -10.24 -2.87
CA PRO A 27 -39.55 -9.42 -1.70
C PRO A 27 -38.92 -8.09 -2.14
N ARG A 28 -39.50 -7.04 -1.56
CA ARG A 28 -39.20 -5.61 -1.67
C ARG A 28 -37.71 -5.31 -1.80
N ARG A 29 -37.39 -4.47 -2.80
CA ARG A 29 -36.14 -3.68 -2.88
C ARG A 29 -35.92 -2.94 -1.56
N PHE A 30 -34.96 -3.38 -0.76
CA PHE A 30 -34.26 -2.49 0.15
C PHE A 30 -33.14 -1.80 -0.64
N ARG A 31 -33.37 -0.55 -1.03
CA ARG A 31 -32.29 0.36 -1.39
C ARG A 31 -31.53 0.67 -0.12
N VAL A 32 -30.45 -0.05 0.14
CA VAL A 32 -29.42 0.43 1.05
C VAL A 32 -28.51 1.32 0.22
N LEU A 33 -28.67 2.64 0.39
CA LEU A 33 -27.67 3.62 -0.01
C LEU A 33 -26.43 3.37 0.85
N SER A 34 -25.50 2.55 0.35
CA SER A 34 -24.16 2.45 0.92
C SER A 34 -23.38 3.70 0.52
N LEU A 35 -23.36 4.68 1.41
CA LEU A 35 -22.41 5.79 1.40
C LEU A 35 -21.02 5.23 1.75
N SER A 36 -20.25 4.87 0.74
CA SER A 36 -18.80 4.74 0.85
C SER A 36 -18.21 6.15 0.95
N LEU A 37 -17.70 6.50 2.13
CA LEU A 37 -16.95 7.73 2.38
C LEU A 37 -15.48 7.51 2.00
N PRO A 38 -14.95 8.24 1.00
CA PRO A 38 -13.52 8.52 0.95
C PRO A 38 -13.22 9.67 1.93
N ILE A 39 -12.30 9.44 2.86
CA ILE A 39 -11.69 10.51 3.64
C ILE A 39 -10.81 11.28 2.67
N PHE A 40 -11.33 12.39 2.15
CA PHE A 40 -10.67 13.64 1.70
C PHE A 40 -11.58 14.34 0.67
N HIS A 41 -12.50 15.19 1.14
CA HIS A 41 -13.11 16.21 0.30
C HIS A 41 -13.26 17.54 1.05
N LYS A 42 -12.70 18.59 0.43
CA LYS A 42 -12.91 20.00 0.80
C LYS A 42 -14.40 20.34 0.71
N PHE A 43 -15.03 20.68 1.83
CA PHE A 43 -16.36 21.29 1.82
C PHE A 43 -16.28 22.71 1.23
N LYS A 44 -16.76 22.88 -0.01
CA LYS A 44 -17.24 24.17 -0.51
C LYS A 44 -18.76 24.20 -0.34
N THR A 45 -19.25 24.94 0.65
CA THR A 45 -20.46 25.80 0.63
C THR A 45 -20.86 26.17 2.06
N CYS A 46 -20.98 27.48 2.33
CA CYS A 46 -21.60 28.01 3.54
C CYS A 46 -23.14 27.98 3.41
N PRO A 47 -23.89 27.48 4.39
CA PRO A 47 -25.32 27.75 4.47
C PRO A 47 -25.57 29.13 5.10
N LYS A 48 -26.29 29.99 4.38
CA LYS A 48 -26.83 31.25 4.91
C LYS A 48 -28.01 30.93 5.84
N PHE A 49 -27.88 31.23 7.14
CA PHE A 49 -29.01 31.19 8.07
C PHE A 49 -29.68 32.56 8.16
N SER A 50 -30.99 32.56 7.88
CA SER A 50 -31.90 33.69 7.95
C SER A 50 -32.27 34.01 9.40
N SER A 51 -32.25 35.30 9.73
CA SER A 51 -32.58 35.91 11.01
C SER A 51 -34.06 35.80 11.39
N LYS A 52 -34.36 35.29 12.60
CA LYS A 52 -35.49 35.73 13.44
C LYS A 52 -35.13 35.59 14.93
N SER A 53 -35.13 36.71 15.64
CA SER A 53 -35.09 36.85 17.11
C SER A 53 -36.52 37.04 17.65
N PRO A 54 -36.80 37.26 18.97
CA PRO A 54 -35.89 37.35 20.14
C PRO A 54 -36.39 36.68 21.46
N ASN A 55 -35.63 36.91 22.54
CA ASN A 55 -35.96 36.92 23.97
C ASN A 55 -35.63 35.67 24.82
N HIS A 56 -34.44 35.63 25.42
CA HIS A 56 -34.24 36.04 26.83
C HIS A 56 -32.75 36.04 27.19
N LEU A 57 -32.35 37.11 27.88
CA LEU A 57 -31.00 37.42 28.35
C LEU A 57 -30.56 36.52 29.51
N ASN A 58 -29.30 36.08 29.51
CA ASN A 58 -28.39 36.28 30.64
C ASN A 58 -26.94 36.34 30.12
N LEU A 59 -26.36 37.52 30.31
CA LEU A 59 -25.13 38.00 29.68
C LEU A 59 -23.96 37.80 30.63
N LEU A 60 -23.13 36.78 30.42
CA LEU A 60 -21.78 36.70 31.00
C LEU A 60 -20.80 37.33 29.99
N ILE A 61 -20.44 38.58 30.24
CA ILE A 61 -19.44 39.33 29.47
C ILE A 61 -18.05 38.77 29.84
N VAL A 62 -17.46 37.97 28.95
CA VAL A 62 -16.01 37.76 28.92
C VAL A 62 -15.47 38.62 27.78
N ARG A 63 -14.70 39.65 28.14
CA ARG A 63 -14.03 40.56 27.21
C ARG A 63 -13.03 39.77 26.35
N SER A 64 -13.21 39.76 25.04
CA SER A 64 -12.22 39.28 24.08
C SER A 64 -11.16 40.37 23.83
N SER A 65 -9.91 40.07 24.13
CA SER A 65 -8.76 40.85 23.68
C SER A 65 -7.84 39.97 22.83
N SER A 66 -7.46 40.53 21.67
CA SER A 66 -6.44 40.11 20.71
C SER A 66 -6.64 38.78 19.96
N SER A 67 -6.86 38.92 18.65
CA SER A 67 -6.62 37.94 17.61
C SER A 67 -5.15 37.52 17.58
N SER A 68 -4.85 36.33 18.07
CA SER A 68 -3.62 35.62 17.75
C SER A 68 -4.00 34.38 16.94
N SER A 69 -3.55 34.31 15.69
CA SER A 69 -3.57 33.09 14.90
C SER A 69 -2.91 31.97 15.71
N ILE A 70 -3.66 30.92 16.02
CA ILE A 70 -3.12 29.73 16.68
C ILE A 70 -2.32 28.98 15.63
N THR A 71 -1.02 29.25 15.56
CA THR A 71 -0.07 28.48 14.77
C THR A 71 0.50 27.40 15.69
N ALA A 72 0.32 26.13 15.34
CA ALA A 72 0.90 25.02 16.08
C ALA A 72 2.43 25.11 16.03
N LYS A 73 3.06 25.20 17.19
CA LYS A 73 4.52 25.25 17.32
C LYS A 73 5.09 23.83 17.29
N PRO A 74 6.24 23.59 16.65
CA PRO A 74 6.90 22.28 16.66
C PRO A 74 7.23 21.85 18.10
N SER A 75 7.19 20.54 18.39
CA SER A 75 7.53 19.97 19.71
C SER A 75 8.92 20.43 20.22
N SER A 76 9.83 20.80 19.32
CA SER A 76 11.16 21.33 19.66
C SER A 76 11.14 22.65 20.44
N GLU A 77 10.06 23.45 20.36
CA GLU A 77 9.90 24.66 21.17
C GLU A 77 9.40 24.37 22.60
N PHE A 78 8.90 23.17 22.87
CA PHE A 78 8.45 22.74 24.21
C PHE A 78 9.57 22.08 25.03
N GLN A 79 10.75 21.84 24.44
CA GLN A 79 11.93 21.40 25.19
C GLN A 79 12.48 22.56 26.03
N LYS A 80 12.39 22.43 27.36
CA LYS A 80 13.00 23.36 28.32
C LYS A 80 14.50 23.51 28.00
N LYS A 81 14.96 24.76 27.87
CA LYS A 81 16.40 25.12 27.84
C LYS A 81 17.08 24.63 29.12
N GLY A 82 17.72 23.48 29.07
CA GLY A 82 18.56 22.95 30.13
C GLY A 82 19.60 22.01 29.55
N GLY A 83 20.85 22.47 29.44
CA GLY A 83 22.00 21.68 28.99
C GLY A 83 22.60 22.18 27.67
N ARG A 84 23.91 22.49 27.67
CA ARG A 84 24.70 22.63 26.44
C ARG A 84 24.86 21.24 25.83
N ASP A 85 23.85 20.76 25.11
CA ASP A 85 24.06 19.62 24.23
C ASP A 85 24.92 20.09 23.06
N ARG A 86 26.13 19.53 22.95
CA ARG A 86 26.86 19.54 21.68
C ARG A 86 25.88 18.94 20.67
N LYS A 87 25.41 19.73 19.70
CA LYS A 87 24.65 19.22 18.56
C LYS A 87 25.50 18.14 17.91
N GLU A 88 25.22 16.88 18.21
CA GLU A 88 25.82 15.76 17.53
C GLU A 88 25.30 15.83 16.09
N GLU A 89 26.18 16.17 15.15
CA GLU A 89 25.81 16.22 13.75
C GLU A 89 25.40 14.83 13.29
N ASP A 90 24.19 14.71 12.76
CA ASP A 90 23.71 13.45 12.21
C ASP A 90 24.50 13.10 10.94
N ASN A 91 25.46 12.19 11.09
CA ASN A 91 26.34 11.74 10.02
C ASN A 91 25.56 11.21 8.80
N LYS A 92 24.37 10.60 9.00
CA LYS A 92 23.55 10.09 7.89
C LYS A 92 22.93 11.23 7.10
N LEU A 93 22.42 12.26 7.78
CA LEU A 93 21.89 13.46 7.13
C LEU A 93 22.99 14.23 6.37
N ARG A 94 24.20 14.33 6.95
CA ARG A 94 25.35 14.95 6.26
C ARG A 94 25.68 14.20 4.97
N ALA A 95 25.85 12.88 5.04
CA ALA A 95 26.14 12.04 3.89
C ALA A 95 25.05 12.13 2.80
N LEU A 96 23.77 12.13 3.20
CA LEU A 96 22.65 12.28 2.26
C LEU A 96 22.70 13.64 1.53
N ARG A 97 22.98 14.73 2.25
CA ARG A 97 23.05 16.08 1.69
C ARG A 97 24.22 16.26 0.72
N GLU A 98 25.34 15.57 0.94
CA GLU A 98 26.47 15.56 -0.01
C GLU A 98 26.06 15.00 -1.38
N LEU A 99 25.10 14.06 -1.42
CA LEU A 99 24.58 13.49 -2.66
C LEU A 99 23.70 14.47 -3.45
N PHE A 100 23.13 15.49 -2.83
CA PHE A 100 22.23 16.43 -3.50
C PHE A 100 22.92 17.19 -4.64
N THR A 101 24.22 17.45 -4.49
CA THR A 101 25.04 18.15 -5.49
C THR A 101 25.73 17.21 -6.49
N LYS A 102 25.57 15.89 -6.36
CA LYS A 102 26.18 14.91 -7.28
C LYS A 102 25.64 15.15 -8.70
N PRO A 103 26.49 15.11 -9.75
CA PRO A 103 26.03 15.16 -11.13
C PRO A 103 24.97 14.08 -11.39
N GLY A 104 23.87 14.45 -12.05
CA GLY A 104 22.70 13.58 -12.27
C GLY A 104 21.61 13.67 -11.21
N VAL A 105 21.91 14.12 -9.99
CA VAL A 105 20.92 14.33 -8.92
C VAL A 105 20.43 15.78 -8.92
N ASN A 106 21.30 16.71 -8.52
CA ASN A 106 21.05 18.16 -8.45
C ASN A 106 19.67 18.54 -7.86
N VAL A 107 19.46 18.22 -6.58
CA VAL A 107 18.20 18.54 -5.86
C VAL A 107 18.47 19.43 -4.65
N ASP A 108 17.43 20.13 -4.18
CA ASP A 108 17.47 20.98 -2.98
C ASP A 108 16.77 20.34 -1.78
N ALA A 109 15.86 19.41 -2.05
CA ALA A 109 15.21 18.57 -1.05
C ALA A 109 14.98 17.16 -1.60
N TYR A 110 14.88 16.19 -0.70
CA TYR A 110 14.60 14.80 -1.01
C TYR A 110 13.54 14.23 -0.05
N ILE A 111 12.63 13.44 -0.59
CA ILE A 111 11.49 12.89 0.15
C ILE A 111 11.63 11.38 0.24
N ILE A 112 11.46 10.87 1.45
CA ILE A 112 11.70 9.48 1.81
C ILE A 112 10.41 8.98 2.49
N PRO A 113 9.46 8.42 1.72
CA PRO A 113 8.22 7.86 2.25
C PRO A 113 8.49 6.53 2.96
N SER A 114 7.45 5.94 3.56
CA SER A 114 7.54 4.61 4.18
C SER A 114 7.25 3.47 3.20
N GLN A 115 6.61 3.79 2.08
CA GLN A 115 6.15 2.83 1.09
C GLN A 115 7.33 2.23 0.31
N ASP A 116 7.12 1.01 -0.19
CA ASP A 116 7.96 0.35 -1.18
C ASP A 116 7.47 0.63 -2.62
N ALA A 117 8.01 -0.11 -3.58
CA ALA A 117 7.67 0.02 -5.00
C ALA A 117 6.27 -0.48 -5.39
N HIS A 118 5.54 -1.07 -4.43
CA HIS A 118 4.25 -1.75 -4.61
C HIS A 118 3.17 -1.20 -3.69
N GLN A 119 3.46 -0.11 -2.98
CA GLN A 119 2.54 0.58 -2.07
C GLN A 119 2.06 -0.35 -0.94
N SER A 120 2.94 -1.26 -0.49
CA SER A 120 2.68 -2.19 0.60
C SER A 120 2.49 -1.45 1.94
N GLU A 121 1.64 -2.00 2.80
CA GLU A 121 1.41 -1.50 4.16
C GLU A 121 2.59 -1.82 5.07
N PHE A 122 2.97 -3.10 5.14
CA PHE A 122 4.22 -3.56 5.71
C PHE A 122 5.27 -3.68 4.62
N ILE A 123 6.54 -3.51 4.97
CA ILE A 123 7.64 -3.55 4.02
C ILE A 123 8.79 -4.40 4.58
N ALA A 124 9.57 -5.00 3.69
CA ALA A 124 10.77 -5.72 4.09
C ALA A 124 11.83 -4.75 4.64
N GLU A 125 12.70 -5.23 5.55
CA GLU A 125 13.72 -4.41 6.19
C GLU A 125 14.62 -3.66 5.19
N CYS A 126 14.94 -4.29 4.06
CA CYS A 126 15.76 -3.69 3.01
C CYS A 126 15.09 -2.47 2.34
N TYR A 127 13.80 -2.25 2.53
CA TYR A 127 13.05 -1.09 2.03
C TYR A 127 12.73 -0.06 3.12
N MET A 128 13.10 -0.31 4.40
CA MET A 128 12.85 0.59 5.53
C MET A 128 13.78 1.83 5.56
N ARG A 129 13.91 2.51 4.42
CA ARG A 129 14.80 3.65 4.19
C ARG A 129 14.53 4.81 5.13
N ARG A 130 13.25 5.10 5.38
CA ARG A 130 12.83 6.13 6.32
C ARG A 130 13.26 5.80 7.75
N ALA A 131 13.12 4.55 8.19
CA ALA A 131 13.59 4.13 9.50
C ALA A 131 15.13 4.20 9.58
N TYR A 132 15.83 3.77 8.53
CA TYR A 132 17.29 3.88 8.49
C TYR A 132 17.78 5.33 8.63
N ILE A 133 17.24 6.28 7.85
CA ILE A 133 17.72 7.66 7.85
C ILE A 133 17.31 8.42 9.13
N SER A 134 16.12 8.15 9.68
CA SER A 134 15.56 8.94 10.78
C SER A 134 15.64 8.26 12.16
N ARG A 135 15.92 6.96 12.20
CA ARG A 135 15.79 6.07 13.38
C ARG A 135 14.35 5.81 13.84
N PHE A 136 13.36 6.44 13.22
CA PHE A 136 11.96 6.25 13.58
C PHE A 136 11.38 4.99 12.92
N THR A 137 11.00 4.00 13.73
CA THR A 137 10.63 2.63 13.29
C THR A 137 9.12 2.37 13.20
N GLY A 138 8.25 3.34 13.54
CA GLY A 138 6.80 3.16 13.39
C GLY A 138 6.40 2.88 11.94
N SER A 139 5.28 2.20 11.66
CA SER A 139 4.99 1.73 10.30
C SER A 139 4.62 2.86 9.32
N ALA A 140 4.08 4.00 9.79
CA ALA A 140 3.71 5.13 8.93
C ALA A 140 4.53 6.41 9.16
N GLY A 141 4.96 7.04 8.05
CA GLY A 141 5.58 8.36 8.07
C GLY A 141 6.20 8.81 6.75
N THR A 142 6.60 10.07 6.69
CA THR A 142 7.31 10.67 5.55
C THR A 142 8.42 11.55 6.06
N ALA A 143 9.67 11.21 5.72
CA ALA A 143 10.82 12.04 6.00
C ALA A 143 11.09 12.98 4.82
N VAL A 144 11.39 14.25 5.12
CA VAL A 144 11.80 15.25 4.14
C VAL A 144 13.11 15.86 4.61
N VAL A 145 14.11 15.82 3.74
CA VAL A 145 15.44 16.38 4.02
C VAL A 145 15.72 17.48 3.01
N THR A 146 16.01 18.68 3.48
CA THR A 146 16.55 19.79 2.68
C THR A 146 18.06 19.91 2.90
N LYS A 147 18.72 20.85 2.20
CA LYS A 147 20.14 21.17 2.42
C LYS A 147 20.49 21.50 3.87
N ASP A 148 19.54 22.04 4.64
CA ASP A 148 19.76 22.58 5.99
C ASP A 148 18.83 22.00 7.08
N LYS A 149 17.66 21.47 6.71
CA LYS A 149 16.63 20.98 7.64
C LYS A 149 16.28 19.52 7.37
N ALA A 150 15.70 18.87 8.37
CA ALA A 150 15.10 17.55 8.25
C ALA A 150 13.82 17.53 9.09
N ALA A 151 12.73 17.03 8.51
CA ALA A 151 11.44 16.95 9.16
C ALA A 151 10.78 15.59 8.88
N LEU A 152 10.02 15.09 9.84
CA LEU A 152 9.34 13.80 9.75
C LEU A 152 7.87 13.97 10.09
N TRP A 153 7.00 13.60 9.16
CA TRP A 153 5.56 13.51 9.37
C TRP A 153 5.19 12.09 9.77
N THR A 154 4.38 11.96 10.80
CA THR A 154 3.72 10.70 11.17
C THR A 154 2.36 11.02 11.77
N ASP A 155 1.49 10.02 11.90
CA ASP A 155 0.14 10.17 12.44
C ASP A 155 0.07 9.95 13.96
N GLY A 156 -1.13 10.15 14.53
CA GLY A 156 -1.36 10.14 15.97
C GLY A 156 -0.93 8.88 16.70
N ARG A 157 -0.84 7.74 16.02
CA ARG A 157 -0.39 6.46 16.61
C ARG A 157 1.05 6.54 17.11
N TYR A 158 1.90 7.30 16.43
CA TYR A 158 3.35 7.24 16.66
C TYR A 158 3.97 8.52 17.21
N PHE A 159 3.18 9.53 17.59
CA PHE A 159 3.78 10.79 18.04
C PHE A 159 4.75 10.60 19.22
N LEU A 160 4.37 9.80 20.21
CA LEU A 160 5.20 9.53 21.39
C LEU A 160 6.43 8.68 21.04
N GLN A 161 6.28 7.71 20.15
CA GLN A 161 7.39 6.90 19.66
C GLN A 161 8.40 7.77 18.89
N ALA A 162 7.92 8.61 17.98
CA ALA A 162 8.76 9.51 17.20
C ALA A 162 9.51 10.52 18.09
N GLU A 163 8.90 11.06 19.15
CA GLU A 163 9.59 11.94 20.09
C GLU A 163 10.74 11.25 20.85
N LYS A 164 10.62 9.93 21.09
CA LYS A 164 11.67 9.15 21.76
C LYS A 164 12.79 8.75 20.81
N GLN A 165 12.46 8.37 19.57
CA GLN A 165 13.41 7.80 18.61
C GLN A 165 14.14 8.85 17.76
N LEU A 166 13.51 10.00 17.48
CA LEU A 166 14.12 11.07 16.70
C LEU A 166 15.17 11.83 17.52
N ASN A 167 16.31 12.11 16.90
CA ASN A 167 17.33 12.98 17.49
C ASN A 167 17.02 14.47 17.24
N SER A 168 17.78 15.37 17.86
CA SER A 168 17.58 16.83 17.78
C SER A 168 17.76 17.43 16.37
N SER A 169 18.29 16.68 15.40
CA SER A 169 18.44 17.13 14.00
C SER A 169 17.12 17.06 13.22
N TRP A 170 16.11 16.35 13.75
CA TRP A 170 14.81 16.15 13.12
C TRP A 170 13.73 17.01 13.77
N VAL A 171 12.85 17.57 12.92
CA VAL A 171 11.62 18.22 13.36
C VAL A 171 10.47 17.23 13.22
N LEU A 172 9.87 16.82 14.35
CA LEU A 172 8.65 16.02 14.32
C LEU A 172 7.45 16.89 13.92
N MET A 173 6.76 16.46 12.87
CA MET A 173 5.53 17.03 12.35
C MET A 173 4.37 16.10 12.67
N ARG A 174 3.53 16.51 13.62
CA ARG A 174 2.37 15.73 14.10
C ARG A 174 1.21 15.81 13.10
N ALA A 175 1.24 14.99 12.05
CA ALA A 175 0.28 15.07 10.96
C ALA A 175 -1.17 14.88 11.43
N GLY A 176 -2.11 15.61 10.83
CA GLY A 176 -3.52 15.61 11.22
C GLY A 176 -3.87 16.62 12.33
N ASN A 177 -2.90 17.13 13.08
CA ASN A 177 -3.15 18.22 14.02
C ASN A 177 -3.37 19.56 13.30
N LEU A 178 -4.27 20.39 13.85
CA LEU A 178 -4.57 21.71 13.30
C LEU A 178 -3.31 22.59 13.26
N GLY A 179 -3.03 23.17 12.10
CA GLY A 179 -1.91 24.08 11.89
C GLY A 179 -0.57 23.39 11.59
N VAL A 180 -0.52 22.06 11.53
CA VAL A 180 0.66 21.35 11.02
C VAL A 180 0.58 21.30 9.49
N PRO A 181 1.55 21.87 8.76
CA PRO A 181 1.52 21.89 7.30
C PRO A 181 1.75 20.49 6.73
N THR A 182 1.26 20.22 5.52
CA THR A 182 1.66 19.03 4.76
C THR A 182 3.14 19.12 4.34
N PRO A 183 3.79 18.01 3.94
CA PRO A 183 5.15 18.06 3.39
C PRO A 183 5.33 19.10 2.27
N SER A 184 4.38 19.15 1.32
CA SER A 184 4.40 20.10 0.20
C SER A 184 4.25 21.55 0.67
N GLU A 185 3.32 21.81 1.59
CA GLU A 185 3.13 23.15 2.17
C GLU A 185 4.37 23.60 2.94
N TRP A 186 4.97 22.72 3.73
CA TRP A 186 6.19 23.03 4.45
C TRP A 186 7.34 23.34 3.49
N LEU A 187 7.55 22.53 2.45
CA LEU A 187 8.56 22.77 1.42
C LEU A 187 8.39 24.15 0.76
N ASN A 188 7.16 24.50 0.39
CA ASN A 188 6.85 25.83 -0.18
C ASN A 188 7.16 27.00 0.78
N THR A 189 7.20 26.75 2.09
CA THR A 189 7.58 27.78 3.08
C THR A 189 9.07 27.83 3.39
N VAL A 190 9.78 26.70 3.31
CA VAL A 190 11.19 26.62 3.71
C VAL A 190 12.17 26.78 2.55
N LEU A 191 11.76 26.48 1.32
CA LEU A 191 12.60 26.56 0.14
C LEU A 191 12.41 27.91 -0.58
N ALA A 192 13.47 28.35 -1.27
CA ALA A 192 13.37 29.50 -2.16
C ALA A 192 12.65 29.10 -3.47
N PRO A 193 11.92 30.04 -4.12
CA PRO A 193 11.31 29.77 -5.42
C PRO A 193 12.32 29.24 -6.44
N GLY A 194 11.93 28.26 -7.25
CA GLY A 194 12.80 27.62 -8.24
C GLY A 194 13.59 26.42 -7.75
N CYS A 195 13.49 26.04 -6.47
CA CYS A 195 14.15 24.84 -5.95
C CYS A 195 13.64 23.54 -6.60
N ARG A 196 14.53 22.54 -6.66
CA ARG A 196 14.30 21.22 -7.23
C ARG A 196 14.09 20.19 -6.12
N ILE A 197 13.02 19.43 -6.18
CA ILE A 197 12.62 18.48 -5.12
C ILE A 197 12.67 17.08 -5.71
N GLY A 198 13.57 16.24 -5.17
CA GLY A 198 13.79 14.88 -5.63
C GLY A 198 12.86 13.88 -4.96
N ILE A 199 12.37 12.92 -5.75
CA ILE A 199 11.73 11.70 -5.25
C ILE A 199 12.28 10.48 -5.97
N ASP A 200 12.23 9.33 -5.31
CA ASP A 200 12.31 8.04 -5.98
C ASP A 200 10.92 7.71 -6.57
N PRO A 201 10.76 7.66 -7.90
CA PRO A 201 9.46 7.50 -8.55
C PRO A 201 8.81 6.14 -8.32
N PHE A 202 9.56 5.13 -7.83
CA PHE A 202 8.97 3.83 -7.48
C PHE A 202 8.18 3.88 -6.17
N LEU A 203 8.53 4.78 -5.24
CA LEU A 203 7.95 4.81 -3.89
C LEU A 203 6.65 5.62 -3.76
N PHE A 204 6.20 6.23 -4.86
CA PHE A 204 4.97 7.03 -4.91
C PHE A 204 4.05 6.45 -5.97
N SER A 205 2.76 6.32 -5.66
CA SER A 205 1.76 6.11 -6.70
C SER A 205 1.74 7.29 -7.67
N SER A 206 1.30 7.03 -8.91
CA SER A 206 1.21 8.08 -9.93
C SER A 206 0.34 9.26 -9.47
N ASP A 207 -0.80 8.99 -8.83
CA ASP A 207 -1.68 10.01 -8.29
C ASP A 207 -1.00 10.82 -7.18
N ALA A 208 -0.31 10.17 -6.25
CA ALA A 208 0.39 10.85 -5.17
C ALA A 208 1.54 11.74 -5.69
N ALA A 209 2.33 11.24 -6.66
CA ALA A 209 3.40 12.02 -7.27
C ALA A 209 2.85 13.23 -8.05
N LYS A 210 1.70 13.07 -8.73
CA LYS A 210 1.04 14.15 -9.46
C LYS A 210 0.46 15.21 -8.53
N GLU A 211 -0.26 14.81 -7.48
CA GLU A 211 -0.76 15.73 -6.45
C GLU A 211 0.40 16.49 -5.80
N PHE A 212 1.47 15.78 -5.44
CA PHE A 212 2.66 16.37 -4.87
C PHE A 212 3.30 17.41 -5.82
N LYS A 213 3.44 17.08 -7.11
CA LYS A 213 3.93 17.99 -8.14
C LYS A 213 3.08 19.27 -8.24
N GLU A 214 1.75 19.12 -8.25
CA GLU A 214 0.82 20.24 -8.29
C GLU A 214 0.94 21.13 -7.05
N ASP A 215 1.13 20.53 -5.87
CA ASP A 215 1.26 21.29 -4.63
C ASP A 215 2.57 22.08 -4.52
N ILE A 216 3.70 21.48 -4.88
CA ILE A 216 5.00 22.19 -4.82
C ILE A 216 5.13 23.25 -5.92
N SER A 217 4.35 23.13 -7.02
CA SER A 217 4.33 24.14 -8.08
C SER A 217 3.81 25.50 -7.60
N LYS A 218 3.02 25.52 -6.51
CA LYS A 218 2.54 26.75 -5.86
C LYS A 218 3.69 27.57 -5.26
N GLY A 219 4.79 26.92 -4.87
CA GLY A 219 6.06 27.54 -4.45
C GLY A 219 7.03 27.77 -5.60
N ASN A 220 6.61 27.55 -6.86
CA ASN A 220 7.46 27.57 -8.05
C ASN A 220 8.63 26.56 -7.97
N HIS A 221 8.39 25.37 -7.41
CA HIS A 221 9.38 24.30 -7.35
C HIS A 221 9.19 23.27 -8.47
N GLU A 222 10.28 22.58 -8.81
CA GLU A 222 10.30 21.51 -9.81
C GLU A 222 10.37 20.14 -9.12
N LEU A 223 9.50 19.20 -9.53
CA LEU A 223 9.62 17.79 -9.13
C LEU A 223 10.63 17.07 -10.03
N VAL A 224 11.65 16.45 -9.43
CA VAL A 224 12.67 15.67 -10.11
C VAL A 224 12.51 14.19 -9.75
N LEU A 225 12.32 13.35 -10.77
CA LEU A 225 12.23 11.89 -10.63
C LEU A 225 13.64 11.29 -10.76
N LEU A 226 14.12 10.60 -9.72
CA LEU A 226 15.44 9.98 -9.69
C LEU A 226 15.31 8.46 -9.90
N TYR A 227 15.60 8.00 -11.13
CA TYR A 227 15.42 6.59 -11.54
C TYR A 227 16.60 5.68 -11.22
N ASP A 228 17.82 6.21 -11.32
CA ASP A 228 19.02 5.37 -11.38
C ASP A 228 19.35 4.69 -10.05
N PHE A 229 19.12 5.39 -8.93
CA PHE A 229 19.37 4.89 -7.60
C PHE A 229 18.61 5.70 -6.55
N ASN A 230 18.28 5.05 -5.43
CA ASN A 230 17.74 5.74 -4.26
C ASN A 230 18.89 6.37 -3.45
N LEU A 231 18.76 7.64 -3.08
CA LEU A 231 19.84 8.34 -2.36
C LEU A 231 20.12 7.78 -0.97
N VAL A 232 19.12 7.15 -0.33
CA VAL A 232 19.31 6.49 0.96
C VAL A 232 20.13 5.20 0.79
N ASP A 233 19.94 4.47 -0.30
CA ASP A 233 20.67 3.22 -0.55
C ASP A 233 22.17 3.49 -0.72
N GLU A 234 22.55 4.60 -1.36
CA GLU A 234 23.94 5.03 -1.55
C GLU A 234 24.70 5.30 -0.24
N ILE A 235 23.98 5.72 0.81
CA ILE A 235 24.57 5.94 2.15
C ILE A 235 24.43 4.70 3.05
N TRP A 236 23.41 3.87 2.81
CA TRP A 236 23.18 2.63 3.56
C TRP A 236 24.21 1.56 3.17
N LYS A 237 24.61 1.53 1.89
CA LYS A 237 25.68 0.68 1.35
C LYS A 237 25.49 -0.79 1.76
N GLU A 238 26.57 -1.45 2.15
CA GLU A 238 26.62 -2.86 2.54
C GLU A 238 25.87 -3.16 3.85
N SER A 239 25.55 -2.14 4.66
CA SER A 239 24.74 -2.33 5.87
C SER A 239 23.24 -2.44 5.57
N ARG A 240 22.83 -2.29 4.31
CA ARG A 240 21.45 -2.52 3.88
C ARG A 240 21.14 -4.01 3.93
N PRO A 241 20.06 -4.43 4.63
CA PRO A 241 19.63 -5.82 4.62
C PRO A 241 19.43 -6.32 3.19
N THR A 242 19.74 -7.59 2.95
CA THR A 242 19.49 -8.20 1.65
C THR A 242 17.98 -8.32 1.41
N PRO A 243 17.50 -8.14 0.18
CA PRO A 243 16.12 -8.47 -0.16
C PRO A 243 15.77 -9.91 0.24
N PRO A 244 14.52 -10.17 0.65
CA PRO A 244 14.06 -11.50 1.02
C PRO A 244 14.19 -12.46 -0.17
N LYS A 245 14.52 -13.73 0.10
CA LYS A 245 14.77 -14.77 -0.91
C LYS A 245 13.96 -16.05 -0.69
N GLU A 246 12.89 -15.95 0.09
CA GLU A 246 12.06 -17.10 0.40
C GLU A 246 11.36 -17.65 -0.84
N PRO A 247 11.25 -18.98 -0.98
CA PRO A 247 10.67 -19.61 -2.15
C PRO A 247 9.16 -19.33 -2.26
N ILE A 248 8.71 -19.13 -3.50
CA ILE A 248 7.29 -18.99 -3.82
C ILE A 248 6.62 -20.35 -3.69
N ARG A 249 5.39 -20.37 -3.17
CA ARG A 249 4.58 -21.58 -3.02
C ARG A 249 3.22 -21.44 -3.69
N LEU A 250 2.67 -22.58 -4.10
CA LEU A 250 1.33 -22.64 -4.67
C LEU A 250 0.23 -22.45 -3.61
N HIS A 251 -0.83 -21.76 -4.01
CA HIS A 251 -2.09 -21.69 -3.28
C HIS A 251 -3.10 -22.62 -3.94
N GLY A 252 -3.15 -23.86 -3.46
CA GLY A 252 -3.90 -24.92 -4.11
C GLY A 252 -5.41 -24.63 -4.32
N PRO A 253 -6.03 -25.29 -5.32
CA PRO A 253 -7.42 -25.02 -5.72
C PRO A 253 -8.43 -25.26 -4.60
N LYS A 254 -8.13 -26.16 -3.64
CA LYS A 254 -8.97 -26.38 -2.44
C LYS A 254 -9.17 -25.12 -1.59
N TYR A 255 -8.23 -24.17 -1.64
CA TYR A 255 -8.31 -22.91 -0.92
C TYR A 255 -8.72 -21.76 -1.85
N ALA A 256 -8.18 -21.74 -3.06
CA ALA A 256 -8.43 -20.66 -4.02
C ALA A 256 -9.84 -20.69 -4.63
N GLY A 257 -10.45 -21.87 -4.76
CA GLY A 257 -11.76 -22.10 -5.38
C GLY A 257 -11.82 -21.93 -6.91
N VAL A 258 -10.95 -21.10 -7.48
CA VAL A 258 -10.89 -20.79 -8.91
C VAL A 258 -9.45 -20.88 -9.40
N ASP A 259 -9.24 -21.57 -10.53
CA ASP A 259 -7.94 -21.72 -11.16
C ASP A 259 -7.46 -20.43 -11.85
N VAL A 260 -6.15 -20.37 -12.14
CA VAL A 260 -5.50 -19.19 -12.72
C VAL A 260 -6.02 -18.88 -14.12
N SER A 261 -6.22 -19.90 -14.97
CA SER A 261 -6.69 -19.73 -16.34
C SER A 261 -8.08 -19.10 -16.36
N SER A 262 -8.99 -19.55 -15.50
CA SER A 262 -10.32 -18.94 -15.33
C SER A 262 -10.26 -17.47 -14.88
N LYS A 263 -9.38 -17.16 -13.92
CA LYS A 263 -9.20 -15.77 -13.45
C LYS A 263 -8.65 -14.87 -14.57
N LEU A 264 -7.63 -15.33 -15.30
CA LEU A 264 -7.03 -14.61 -16.43
C LEU A 264 -8.00 -14.42 -17.60
N LEU A 265 -8.78 -15.45 -17.95
CA LEU A 265 -9.83 -15.35 -18.98
C LEU A 265 -10.83 -14.25 -18.64
N SER A 266 -11.27 -14.24 -17.39
CA SER A 266 -12.23 -13.26 -16.92
C SER A 266 -11.62 -11.85 -16.87
N LEU A 267 -10.35 -11.69 -16.49
CA LEU A 267 -9.63 -10.41 -16.55
C LEU A 267 -9.49 -9.91 -18.00
N ARG A 268 -9.09 -10.78 -18.93
CA ARG A 268 -8.98 -10.45 -20.37
C ARG A 268 -10.30 -10.01 -20.98
N SER A 269 -11.43 -10.56 -20.50
CA SER A 269 -12.75 -10.06 -20.90
C SER A 269 -12.91 -8.58 -20.52
N GLU A 270 -12.55 -8.19 -19.30
CA GLU A 270 -12.64 -6.80 -18.87
C GLU A 270 -11.69 -5.87 -19.63
N LEU A 271 -10.48 -6.33 -19.97
CA LEU A 271 -9.56 -5.56 -20.82
C LEU A 271 -10.22 -5.21 -22.16
N ARG A 272 -10.83 -6.20 -22.83
CA ARG A 272 -11.54 -5.99 -24.10
C ARG A 272 -12.69 -4.99 -23.95
N HIS A 273 -13.49 -5.10 -22.88
CA HIS A 273 -14.60 -4.17 -22.62
C HIS A 273 -14.13 -2.73 -22.34
N ALA A 274 -12.96 -2.57 -21.73
CA ALA A 274 -12.37 -1.25 -21.48
C ALA A 274 -11.58 -0.68 -22.66
N GLY A 275 -11.38 -1.45 -23.74
CA GLY A 275 -10.55 -1.03 -24.88
C GLY A 275 -9.04 -1.06 -24.58
N ALA A 276 -8.63 -1.77 -23.53
CA ALA A 276 -7.24 -1.99 -23.18
C ALA A 276 -6.71 -3.27 -23.83
N SER A 277 -5.44 -3.28 -24.22
CA SER A 277 -4.74 -4.45 -24.75
C SER A 277 -3.84 -5.13 -23.69
N ALA A 278 -3.51 -4.42 -22.61
CA ALA A 278 -2.75 -4.94 -21.50
C ALA A 278 -3.12 -4.23 -20.19
N ILE A 279 -2.83 -4.84 -19.05
CA ILE A 279 -2.89 -4.22 -17.71
C ILE A 279 -1.58 -4.45 -16.97
N VAL A 280 -1.14 -3.45 -16.21
CA VAL A 280 -0.05 -3.58 -15.24
C VAL A 280 -0.63 -3.72 -13.85
N ILE A 281 -0.20 -4.75 -13.12
CA ILE A 281 -0.58 -4.99 -11.74
C ILE A 281 0.69 -4.87 -10.89
N SER A 282 0.69 -3.91 -9.96
CA SER A 282 1.78 -3.65 -9.02
C SER A 282 1.50 -4.14 -7.60
N MET A 283 0.22 -4.20 -7.19
CA MET A 283 -0.17 -4.63 -5.84
C MET A 283 0.15 -6.11 -5.64
N LEU A 284 0.99 -6.43 -4.65
CA LEU A 284 1.52 -7.78 -4.45
C LEU A 284 0.42 -8.81 -4.13
N ASP A 285 -0.61 -8.40 -3.40
CA ASP A 285 -1.75 -9.24 -3.03
C ASP A 285 -2.66 -9.55 -4.23
N GLU A 286 -2.80 -8.62 -5.18
CA GLU A 286 -3.48 -8.87 -6.45
C GLU A 286 -2.74 -9.90 -7.30
N ILE A 287 -1.41 -9.80 -7.38
CA ILE A 287 -0.56 -10.76 -8.11
C ILE A 287 -0.68 -12.15 -7.47
N ALA A 288 -0.50 -12.23 -6.15
CA ALA A 288 -0.65 -13.46 -5.39
C ALA A 288 -2.04 -14.11 -5.56
N TRP A 289 -3.10 -13.31 -5.54
CA TRP A 289 -4.47 -13.80 -5.75
C TRP A 289 -4.72 -14.25 -7.19
N LEU A 290 -4.27 -13.48 -8.18
CA LEU A 290 -4.55 -13.76 -9.59
C LEU A 290 -3.83 -15.04 -10.05
N LEU A 291 -2.60 -15.26 -9.56
CA LEU A 291 -1.76 -16.37 -9.95
C LEU A 291 -1.86 -17.59 -9.02
N ASN A 292 -2.68 -17.52 -7.97
CA ASN A 292 -2.74 -18.55 -6.93
C ASN A 292 -1.35 -18.89 -6.36
N LEU A 293 -0.57 -17.85 -6.07
CA LEU A 293 0.76 -17.96 -5.50
C LEU A 293 0.80 -17.28 -4.14
N ARG A 294 1.74 -17.69 -3.28
CA ARG A 294 2.05 -17.00 -2.02
C ARG A 294 3.57 -16.94 -1.86
N GLY A 295 4.04 -15.89 -1.19
CA GLY A 295 5.44 -15.73 -0.80
C GLY A 295 5.56 -15.48 0.70
N ASN A 296 6.76 -15.07 1.11
CA ASN A 296 7.06 -14.64 2.47
C ASN A 296 8.01 -13.43 2.46
N ASP A 297 7.89 -12.57 1.45
CA ASP A 297 8.80 -11.45 1.27
C ASP A 297 8.45 -10.25 2.14
N VAL A 298 7.18 -10.10 2.50
CA VAL A 298 6.67 -8.98 3.30
C VAL A 298 6.24 -9.54 4.65
N PRO A 299 6.74 -8.98 5.77
CA PRO A 299 6.31 -9.41 7.10
C PRO A 299 4.79 -9.42 7.21
N HIS A 300 4.26 -10.48 7.83
CA HIS A 300 2.82 -10.70 8.07
C HIS A 300 1.93 -10.83 6.83
N SER A 301 2.50 -10.73 5.62
CA SER A 301 1.78 -10.73 4.36
C SER A 301 2.33 -11.83 3.46
N PRO A 302 1.54 -12.87 3.11
CA PRO A 302 2.04 -14.03 2.37
C PRO A 302 2.16 -13.74 0.85
N VAL A 303 2.94 -12.71 0.51
CA VAL A 303 3.14 -12.16 -0.83
C VAL A 303 4.62 -12.18 -1.21
N MET A 304 4.91 -11.92 -2.48
CA MET A 304 6.25 -11.88 -3.06
C MET A 304 6.41 -10.59 -3.88
N TYR A 305 7.59 -9.97 -3.83
CA TYR A 305 7.90 -8.80 -4.65
C TYR A 305 7.85 -9.19 -6.13
N ALA A 306 6.86 -8.66 -6.84
CA ALA A 306 6.66 -8.95 -8.24
C ALA A 306 5.86 -7.85 -8.95
N TYR A 307 6.00 -7.76 -10.26
CA TYR A 307 5.04 -7.10 -11.14
C TYR A 307 4.39 -8.12 -12.06
N LEU A 308 3.16 -7.87 -12.48
CA LEU A 308 2.48 -8.71 -13.47
C LEU A 308 1.91 -7.84 -14.60
N VAL A 309 2.25 -8.21 -15.82
CA VAL A 309 1.62 -7.66 -17.02
C VAL A 309 0.74 -8.73 -17.63
N VAL A 310 -0.55 -8.44 -17.81
CA VAL A 310 -1.49 -9.34 -18.49
C VAL A 310 -1.91 -8.72 -19.82
N GLU A 311 -1.60 -9.41 -20.91
CA GLU A 311 -1.99 -9.07 -22.29
C GLU A 311 -3.22 -9.89 -22.71
N ILE A 312 -3.81 -9.53 -23.86
CA ILE A 312 -4.98 -10.26 -24.40
C ILE A 312 -4.70 -11.74 -24.65
N ASP A 313 -3.47 -12.08 -25.02
CA ASP A 313 -3.01 -13.40 -25.46
C ASP A 313 -1.87 -13.99 -24.61
N GLY A 314 -1.24 -13.19 -23.75
CA GLY A 314 -0.15 -13.63 -22.88
C GLY A 314 -0.19 -13.02 -21.48
N ALA A 315 0.76 -13.39 -20.64
CA ALA A 315 1.03 -12.74 -19.36
C ALA A 315 2.51 -12.87 -19.01
N LYS A 316 3.07 -11.87 -18.33
CA LYS A 316 4.48 -11.82 -17.93
C LYS A 316 4.59 -11.50 -16.45
N LEU A 317 5.21 -12.39 -15.67
CA LEU A 317 5.51 -12.21 -14.25
C LEU A 317 6.96 -11.76 -14.10
N PHE A 318 7.16 -10.58 -13.49
CA PHE A 318 8.45 -9.99 -13.19
C PHE A 318 8.78 -10.26 -11.73
N VAL A 319 9.72 -11.15 -11.47
CA VAL A 319 10.07 -11.60 -10.12
C VAL A 319 11.52 -12.09 -10.10
N ASP A 320 12.11 -12.18 -8.91
CA ASP A 320 13.40 -12.86 -8.72
C ASP A 320 13.23 -14.36 -9.03
N ASP A 321 13.89 -14.83 -10.08
CA ASP A 321 13.79 -16.20 -10.58
C ASP A 321 14.36 -17.22 -9.60
N THR A 322 15.27 -16.81 -8.71
CA THR A 322 15.83 -17.67 -7.68
C THR A 322 14.79 -18.16 -6.66
N LYS A 323 13.64 -17.47 -6.59
CA LYS A 323 12.50 -17.83 -5.71
C LYS A 323 11.53 -18.81 -6.36
N VAL A 324 11.65 -19.06 -7.67
CA VAL A 324 10.70 -19.86 -8.43
C VAL A 324 11.13 -21.32 -8.41
N THR A 325 10.39 -22.15 -7.69
CA THR A 325 10.61 -23.60 -7.67
C THR A 325 10.17 -24.25 -8.99
N PRO A 326 10.66 -25.47 -9.32
CA PRO A 326 10.21 -26.19 -10.52
C PRO A 326 8.68 -26.39 -10.59
N GLU A 327 8.04 -26.65 -9.44
CA GLU A 327 6.59 -26.79 -9.33
C GLU A 327 5.87 -25.48 -9.68
N VAL A 328 6.35 -24.34 -9.17
CA VAL A 328 5.80 -23.02 -9.50
C VAL A 328 6.03 -22.68 -10.98
N MET A 329 7.19 -23.01 -11.52
CA MET A 329 7.49 -22.79 -12.94
C MET A 329 6.55 -23.60 -13.85
N GLU A 330 6.29 -24.86 -13.50
CA GLU A 330 5.33 -25.69 -14.24
C GLU A 330 3.91 -25.09 -14.16
N HIS A 331 3.45 -24.70 -12.97
CA HIS A 331 2.16 -24.03 -12.78
C HIS A 331 2.00 -22.76 -13.62
N LEU A 332 3.03 -21.90 -13.66
CA LEU A 332 3.06 -20.68 -14.47
C LEU A 332 3.05 -21.00 -15.98
N THR A 333 3.87 -21.95 -16.42
CA THR A 333 3.95 -22.37 -17.82
C THR A 333 2.61 -22.93 -18.31
N ASN A 334 1.96 -23.76 -17.50
CA ASN A 334 0.65 -24.33 -17.80
C ASN A 334 -0.45 -23.26 -17.92
N ALA A 335 -0.31 -22.14 -17.22
CA ALA A 335 -1.20 -20.99 -17.33
C ALA A 335 -0.82 -20.01 -18.46
N GLY A 336 0.26 -20.30 -19.22
CA GLY A 336 0.77 -19.43 -20.30
C GLY A 336 1.41 -18.15 -19.78
N ILE A 337 2.06 -18.20 -18.62
CA ILE A 337 2.72 -17.06 -17.99
C ILE A 337 4.23 -17.19 -18.20
N GLU A 338 4.82 -16.11 -18.71
CA GLU A 338 6.24 -16.02 -18.99
C GLU A 338 6.97 -15.32 -17.82
N LEU A 339 8.14 -15.85 -17.43
CA LEU A 339 8.96 -15.26 -16.37
C LEU A 339 9.90 -14.17 -16.93
N ARG A 340 10.09 -13.10 -16.15
CA ARG A 340 10.99 -11.99 -16.44
C ARG A 340 11.71 -11.56 -15.15
N ALA A 341 12.90 -10.99 -15.31
CA ALA A 341 13.63 -10.39 -14.20
C ALA A 341 12.83 -9.20 -13.63
N TYR A 342 12.79 -9.08 -12.31
CA TYR A 342 12.01 -8.05 -11.59
C TYR A 342 12.30 -6.62 -12.11
N GLU A 343 13.57 -6.31 -12.35
CA GLU A 343 14.06 -4.98 -12.75
C GLU A 343 13.72 -4.63 -14.21
N SER A 344 13.32 -5.62 -15.01
CA SER A 344 13.04 -5.43 -16.45
C SER A 344 11.65 -4.84 -16.73
N ILE A 345 10.86 -4.53 -15.70
CA ILE A 345 9.50 -4.03 -15.85
C ILE A 345 9.42 -2.75 -16.69
N LEU A 346 10.27 -1.74 -16.44
CA LEU A 346 10.21 -0.49 -17.19
C LEU A 346 10.48 -0.71 -18.69
N SER A 347 11.45 -1.57 -19.03
CA SER A 347 11.76 -1.94 -20.41
C SER A 347 10.58 -2.62 -21.11
N GLU A 348 9.83 -3.46 -20.41
CA GLU A 348 8.60 -4.05 -20.96
C GLU A 348 7.54 -2.98 -21.21
N ILE A 349 7.34 -2.05 -20.27
CA ILE A 349 6.36 -0.96 -20.43
C ILE A 349 6.68 -0.09 -21.63
N GLU A 350 7.96 0.24 -21.86
CA GLU A 350 8.41 0.95 -23.05
C GLU A 350 8.17 0.14 -24.33
N SER A 351 8.44 -1.16 -24.30
CA SER A 351 8.19 -2.09 -25.42
C SER A 351 6.70 -2.16 -25.78
N LEU A 352 5.81 -2.23 -24.79
CA LEU A 352 4.36 -2.23 -24.99
C LEU A 352 3.88 -0.92 -25.62
N ALA A 353 4.37 0.22 -25.14
CA ALA A 353 4.09 1.52 -25.74
C ALA A 353 4.56 1.58 -27.20
N ALA A 354 5.78 1.09 -27.49
CA ALA A 354 6.33 1.03 -28.85
C ALA A 354 5.51 0.12 -29.79
N LYS A 355 4.87 -0.93 -29.26
CA LYS A 355 3.92 -1.79 -30.00
C LYS A 355 2.52 -1.17 -30.16
N GLY A 356 2.28 0.01 -29.59
CA GLY A 356 0.99 0.68 -29.66
C GLY A 356 -0.05 0.13 -28.70
N ALA A 357 0.38 -0.52 -27.60
CA ALA A 357 -0.53 -1.08 -26.61
C ALA A 357 -1.36 0.01 -25.94
N ASN A 358 -2.65 -0.26 -25.72
CA ASN A 358 -3.50 0.52 -24.83
C ASN A 358 -3.39 -0.06 -23.41
N LEU A 359 -2.74 0.66 -22.51
CA LEU A 359 -2.35 0.13 -21.22
C LEU A 359 -3.33 0.55 -20.13
N TRP A 360 -3.96 -0.42 -19.46
CA TRP A 360 -4.73 -0.18 -18.25
C TRP A 360 -3.78 0.07 -17.09
N LEU A 361 -3.92 1.25 -16.47
CA LEU A 361 -3.11 1.69 -15.35
C LEU A 361 -4.02 2.17 -14.22
N ASP A 362 -3.88 1.56 -13.05
CA ASP A 362 -4.49 2.07 -11.82
C ASP A 362 -3.53 3.07 -11.18
N THR A 363 -3.78 4.37 -11.37
CA THR A 363 -2.86 5.44 -10.92
C THR A 363 -2.78 5.58 -9.40
N SER A 364 -3.71 4.96 -8.67
CA SER A 364 -3.72 4.95 -7.21
C SER A 364 -2.73 3.94 -6.63
N SER A 365 -2.40 2.87 -7.39
CA SER A 365 -1.55 1.76 -6.95
C SER A 365 -0.31 1.53 -7.82
N VAL A 366 -0.31 1.94 -9.09
CA VAL A 366 0.87 1.86 -9.95
C VAL A 366 1.78 3.05 -9.65
N ASN A 367 3.05 2.76 -9.43
CA ASN A 367 4.03 3.79 -9.11
C ASN A 367 4.28 4.77 -10.27
N ALA A 368 4.74 5.96 -9.92
CA ALA A 368 5.01 7.03 -10.87
C ALA A 368 6.08 6.67 -11.91
N ALA A 369 7.01 5.76 -11.58
CA ALA A 369 8.04 5.30 -12.50
C ALA A 369 7.43 4.61 -13.73
N ILE A 370 6.51 3.67 -13.51
CA ILE A 370 5.84 2.91 -14.57
C ILE A 370 4.98 3.83 -15.46
N VAL A 371 4.16 4.70 -14.85
CA VAL A 371 3.27 5.59 -15.61
C VAL A 371 4.09 6.58 -16.44
N ASN A 372 5.12 7.20 -15.86
CA ASN A 372 5.97 8.14 -16.58
C ASN A 372 6.78 7.46 -17.69
N ALA A 373 7.26 6.23 -17.50
CA ALA A 373 7.93 5.46 -18.55
C ALA A 373 6.98 5.20 -19.73
N TYR A 374 5.75 4.77 -19.45
CA TYR A 374 4.74 4.56 -20.48
C TYR A 374 4.40 5.85 -21.23
N GLU A 375 4.11 6.94 -20.52
CA GLU A 375 3.77 8.24 -21.13
C GLU A 375 4.94 8.75 -21.99
N SER A 376 6.17 8.69 -21.49
CA SER A 376 7.39 9.08 -22.21
C SER A 376 7.59 8.26 -23.48
N ALA A 377 7.35 6.95 -23.43
CA ALA A 377 7.43 6.09 -24.60
C ALA A 377 6.31 6.38 -25.62
N CYS A 378 5.09 6.69 -25.16
CA CYS A 378 3.98 7.13 -26.02
C CYS A 378 4.29 8.43 -26.77
N TYR A 379 5.06 9.36 -26.17
CA TYR A 379 5.52 10.57 -26.86
C TYR A 379 6.50 10.29 -28.00
N LYS A 380 7.31 9.23 -27.89
CA LYS A 380 8.28 8.82 -28.91
C LYS A 380 7.66 7.98 -30.04
N TYR A 381 6.39 7.57 -29.91
CA TYR A 381 5.74 6.69 -30.87
C TYR A 381 5.64 7.32 -32.28
N PRO A 382 6.08 6.63 -33.34
CA PRO A 382 6.07 7.16 -34.70
C PRO A 382 4.63 7.28 -35.21
N TRP A 383 4.17 8.52 -35.30
CA TRP A 383 2.79 8.83 -35.63
C TRP A 383 2.70 9.38 -37.06
N ASN A 384 1.94 8.70 -37.93
CA ASN A 384 1.75 9.12 -39.32
C ASN A 384 1.07 10.50 -39.41
N SER A 385 1.36 11.28 -40.47
CA SER A 385 0.87 12.67 -40.60
C SER A 385 -0.65 12.83 -40.53
N ALA A 386 -1.43 11.81 -40.94
CA ALA A 386 -2.90 11.81 -40.88
C ALA A 386 -3.43 11.81 -39.44
N THR A 387 -2.69 11.22 -38.51
CA THR A 387 -3.17 11.05 -37.15
C THR A 387 -2.78 12.26 -36.27
N LYS A 388 -1.77 13.09 -36.63
CA LYS A 388 -1.27 14.21 -35.76
C LYS A 388 -2.35 15.24 -35.45
N SER A 389 -3.28 15.43 -36.38
CA SER A 389 -4.44 16.32 -36.24
C SER A 389 -5.43 15.86 -35.14
N ARG A 390 -5.47 14.55 -34.84
CA ARG A 390 -6.42 13.96 -33.88
C ARG A 390 -6.02 14.15 -32.42
N ARG A 391 -4.72 14.26 -32.12
CA ARG A 391 -4.18 14.46 -30.75
C ARG A 391 -4.59 15.80 -30.12
N LYS A 392 -4.92 16.82 -30.91
CA LYS A 392 -5.43 18.11 -30.40
C LYS A 392 -6.94 18.09 -30.09
N LYS A 393 -7.65 17.01 -30.45
CA LYS A 393 -9.12 16.90 -30.36
C LYS A 393 -9.63 15.78 -29.45
N THR A 394 -8.83 14.76 -29.16
CA THR A 394 -9.23 13.64 -28.28
C THR A 394 -8.78 13.87 -26.83
N ALA A 395 -9.39 14.86 -26.18
CA ALA A 395 -9.60 14.85 -24.72
C ALA A 395 -11.03 14.37 -24.38
N ASN A 396 -11.85 14.05 -25.39
CA ASN A 396 -13.19 13.48 -25.23
C ASN A 396 -13.27 12.14 -25.98
N LEU A 397 -13.88 11.16 -25.31
CA LEU A 397 -14.16 9.79 -25.74
C LEU A 397 -14.63 9.72 -27.20
N ASP A 398 -13.96 8.88 -27.99
CA ASP A 398 -14.57 8.27 -29.18
C ASP A 398 -14.61 6.74 -28.96
N SER A 399 -15.82 6.20 -28.91
CA SER A 399 -16.15 4.79 -28.72
C SER A 399 -16.38 4.07 -30.06
N ASN A 400 -15.41 4.15 -30.98
CA ASN A 400 -15.43 3.34 -32.20
C ASN A 400 -14.01 2.97 -32.65
N GLY A 401 -13.81 1.68 -32.93
CA GLY A 401 -12.54 0.99 -32.91
C GLY A 401 -11.48 1.41 -33.94
N GLN A 402 -10.23 1.16 -33.51
CA GLN A 402 -8.99 0.92 -34.27
C GLN A 402 -8.51 1.97 -35.28
N SER A 403 -7.59 2.81 -34.79
CA SER A 403 -6.33 3.26 -35.44
C SER A 403 -5.73 4.45 -34.68
N GLY A 404 -5.71 4.37 -33.35
CA GLY A 404 -4.94 5.27 -32.49
C GLY A 404 -3.70 4.52 -32.02
N GLY A 405 -2.53 5.15 -32.02
CA GLY A 405 -1.36 4.62 -31.32
C GLY A 405 -1.57 4.54 -29.80
N PRO A 406 -0.51 4.28 -29.02
CA PRO A 406 -0.64 3.85 -27.63
C PRO A 406 -1.37 4.89 -26.77
N CYS A 407 -2.26 4.40 -25.89
CA CYS A 407 -3.09 5.22 -25.02
C CYS A 407 -3.26 4.58 -23.65
N ALA A 408 -3.13 5.38 -22.58
CA ALA A 408 -3.41 4.91 -21.22
C ALA A 408 -4.92 4.85 -20.94
N VAL A 409 -5.37 3.79 -20.27
CA VAL A 409 -6.71 3.62 -19.74
C VAL A 409 -6.63 3.70 -18.22
N TYR A 410 -6.91 4.88 -17.67
CA TYR A 410 -6.82 5.12 -16.21
C TYR A 410 -8.09 4.67 -15.49
N ARG A 411 -8.01 3.56 -14.77
CA ARG A 411 -9.12 2.97 -13.98
C ARG A 411 -8.56 2.12 -12.84
N SER A 412 -9.32 1.97 -11.76
CA SER A 412 -8.97 1.05 -10.67
C SER A 412 -8.78 -0.38 -11.16
N SER A 413 -7.89 -1.13 -10.52
CA SER A 413 -7.66 -2.53 -10.86
C SER A 413 -8.95 -3.35 -10.69
N PRO A 414 -9.35 -4.13 -11.72
CA PRO A 414 -10.50 -5.02 -11.60
C PRO A 414 -10.24 -6.21 -10.67
N VAL A 415 -8.97 -6.53 -10.41
CA VAL A 415 -8.58 -7.63 -9.50
C VAL A 415 -8.96 -7.29 -8.06
N SER A 416 -8.77 -6.04 -7.65
CA SER A 416 -9.17 -5.53 -6.33
C SER A 416 -10.63 -5.84 -5.98
N LEU A 417 -11.56 -5.52 -6.88
CA LEU A 417 -12.99 -5.77 -6.64
C LEU A 417 -13.33 -7.27 -6.64
N ARG A 418 -12.68 -8.07 -7.48
CA ARG A 418 -12.94 -9.51 -7.56
C ARG A 418 -12.48 -10.25 -6.33
N LYS A 419 -11.27 -9.98 -5.84
CA LYS A 419 -10.77 -10.61 -4.60
C LYS A 419 -11.50 -10.12 -3.34
N ALA A 420 -12.18 -8.97 -3.42
CA ALA A 420 -12.99 -8.47 -2.31
C ALA A 420 -14.18 -9.40 -2.01
N VAL A 421 -14.78 -10.02 -3.04
CA VAL A 421 -15.92 -10.95 -2.91
C VAL A 421 -15.41 -12.38 -2.92
N LYS A 422 -15.44 -13.03 -1.75
CA LYS A 422 -14.88 -14.37 -1.56
C LYS A 422 -15.81 -15.42 -2.15
N ASN A 423 -15.25 -16.40 -2.85
CA ASN A 423 -15.99 -17.58 -3.30
C ASN A 423 -16.20 -18.58 -2.15
N ASP A 424 -16.98 -19.64 -2.39
CA ASP A 424 -17.33 -20.61 -1.34
C ASP A 424 -16.12 -21.31 -0.72
N ALA A 425 -15.09 -21.63 -1.49
CA ALA A 425 -13.87 -22.26 -0.98
C ALA A 425 -13.07 -21.29 -0.11
N GLU A 426 -12.95 -20.02 -0.53
CA GLU A 426 -12.29 -18.97 0.26
C GLU A 426 -13.07 -18.69 1.55
N LEU A 427 -14.40 -18.60 1.49
CA LEU A 427 -15.27 -18.42 2.67
C LEU A 427 -15.15 -19.58 3.65
N GLU A 428 -15.11 -20.80 3.14
CA GLU A 428 -14.96 -21.99 3.98
C GLU A 428 -13.56 -22.04 4.61
N GLY A 429 -12.52 -21.68 3.86
CA GLY A 429 -11.18 -21.47 4.40
C GLY A 429 -11.16 -20.45 5.54
N MET A 430 -11.86 -19.32 5.38
CA MET A 430 -11.98 -18.28 6.40
C MET A 430 -12.71 -18.78 7.66
N ARG A 431 -13.83 -19.50 7.53
CA ARG A 431 -14.53 -20.06 8.70
C ARG A 431 -13.64 -21.03 9.46
N ASN A 432 -12.96 -21.92 8.74
CA ASN A 432 -12.09 -22.92 9.35
C ASN A 432 -10.85 -22.31 10.02
N CYS A 433 -10.26 -21.26 9.45
CA CYS A 433 -9.14 -20.56 10.10
C CYS A 433 -9.58 -19.75 11.34
N HIS A 434 -10.76 -19.14 11.31
CA HIS A 434 -11.27 -18.42 12.49
C HIS A 434 -11.68 -19.39 13.61
N LEU A 435 -12.18 -20.58 13.29
CA LEU A 435 -12.52 -21.58 14.29
C LEU A 435 -11.27 -22.07 15.06
N ARG A 436 -10.17 -22.35 14.36
CA ARG A 436 -8.91 -22.74 15.02
C ARG A 436 -8.26 -21.58 15.78
N ASP A 437 -8.31 -20.36 15.24
CA ASP A 437 -7.79 -19.18 15.96
C ASP A 437 -8.60 -18.91 17.25
N ALA A 438 -9.93 -19.10 17.20
CA ALA A 438 -10.77 -19.00 18.39
C ALA A 438 -10.44 -20.08 19.44
N ALA A 439 -10.10 -21.30 19.01
CA ALA A 439 -9.64 -22.35 19.91
C ALA A 439 -8.29 -22.00 20.57
N ALA A 440 -7.34 -21.45 19.81
CA ALA A 440 -6.07 -20.95 20.34
C ALA A 440 -6.29 -19.82 21.35
N LEU A 441 -7.17 -18.86 21.03
CA LEU A 441 -7.53 -17.78 21.94
C LEU A 441 -8.19 -18.30 23.22
N ALA A 442 -9.08 -19.28 23.14
CA ALA A 442 -9.70 -19.86 24.33
C ALA A 442 -8.67 -20.54 25.26
N GLN A 443 -7.70 -21.25 24.69
CA GLN A 443 -6.59 -21.84 25.46
C GLN A 443 -5.70 -20.76 26.08
N PHE A 444 -5.38 -19.72 25.31
CA PHE A 444 -4.62 -18.57 25.78
C PHE A 444 -5.32 -17.85 26.95
N TRP A 445 -6.62 -17.58 26.86
CA TRP A 445 -7.37 -16.93 27.94
C TRP A 445 -7.43 -17.80 29.20
N ALA A 446 -7.65 -19.11 29.05
CA ALA A 446 -7.64 -20.03 30.18
C ALA A 446 -6.27 -20.08 30.87
N TRP A 447 -5.18 -20.07 30.10
CA TRP A 447 -3.81 -19.98 30.63
C TRP A 447 -3.58 -18.65 31.35
N LEU A 448 -3.95 -17.53 30.72
CA LEU A 448 -3.73 -16.20 31.30
C LEU A 448 -4.50 -16.03 32.61
N GLU A 449 -5.73 -16.53 32.70
CA GLU A 449 -6.51 -16.52 33.95
C GLU A 449 -5.85 -17.33 35.07
N ASP A 450 -5.28 -18.50 34.76
CA ASP A 450 -4.57 -19.34 35.74
C ASP A 450 -3.27 -18.69 36.23
N GLU A 451 -2.48 -18.08 35.34
CA GLU A 451 -1.27 -17.33 35.73
C GLU A 451 -1.61 -16.11 36.61
N ILE A 452 -2.67 -15.37 36.27
CA ILE A 452 -3.16 -14.25 37.08
C ILE A 452 -3.62 -14.74 38.46
N GLN A 453 -4.33 -15.87 38.54
CA GLN A 453 -4.76 -16.46 39.82
C GLN A 453 -3.59 -16.95 40.69
N ARG A 454 -2.45 -17.26 40.08
CA ARG A 454 -1.20 -17.63 40.76
C ARG A 454 -0.32 -16.42 41.11
N ASP A 455 -0.83 -15.20 40.89
CA ASP A 455 -0.11 -13.94 41.09
C ASP A 455 1.22 -13.87 40.30
N VAL A 456 1.30 -14.51 39.13
CA VAL A 456 2.47 -14.44 38.26
C VAL A 456 2.51 -13.08 37.58
N ILE A 457 3.65 -12.40 37.68
CA ILE A 457 3.88 -11.11 37.02
C ILE A 457 4.34 -11.39 35.59
N LEU A 458 3.48 -11.07 34.63
CA LEU A 458 3.77 -11.20 33.20
C LEU A 458 4.00 -9.82 32.57
N THR A 459 4.96 -9.77 31.66
CA THR A 459 5.22 -8.61 30.79
C THR A 459 4.35 -8.67 29.53
N GLU A 460 4.20 -7.54 28.85
CA GLU A 460 3.41 -7.44 27.62
C GLU A 460 3.96 -8.33 26.50
N VAL A 461 5.28 -8.44 26.42
CA VAL A 461 6.01 -9.30 25.46
C VAL A 461 5.76 -10.76 25.76
N GLU A 462 5.88 -11.20 27.01
CA GLU A 462 5.61 -12.59 27.39
C GLU A 462 4.17 -13.00 27.07
N VAL A 463 3.20 -12.10 27.27
CA VAL A 463 1.79 -12.35 26.92
C VAL A 463 1.62 -12.46 25.39
N ALA A 464 2.26 -11.60 24.61
CA ALA A 464 2.21 -11.65 23.15
C ALA A 464 2.85 -12.94 22.61
N ASP A 465 4.04 -13.30 23.13
CA ASP A 465 4.76 -14.52 22.78
C ASP A 465 3.94 -15.77 23.13
N LYS A 466 3.25 -15.76 24.27
CA LYS A 466 2.39 -16.88 24.64
C LYS A 466 1.20 -17.02 23.70
N LEU A 467 0.57 -15.92 23.29
CA LEU A 467 -0.50 -15.98 22.30
C LEU A 467 0.00 -16.51 20.95
N LEU A 468 1.19 -16.07 20.52
CA LEU A 468 1.85 -16.60 19.33
C LEU A 468 2.11 -18.11 19.44
N GLU A 469 2.57 -18.58 20.60
CA GLU A 469 2.75 -20.00 20.87
C GLU A 469 1.44 -20.78 20.69
N PHE A 470 0.32 -20.34 21.28
CA PHE A 470 -0.96 -21.05 21.10
C PHE A 470 -1.44 -21.07 19.64
N ARG A 471 -1.18 -19.99 18.89
CA ARG A 471 -1.50 -19.92 17.45
C ARG A 471 -0.60 -20.81 16.62
N SER A 472 0.69 -20.91 16.94
CA SER A 472 1.66 -21.69 16.17
C SER A 472 1.40 -23.21 16.25
N HIS A 473 0.70 -23.66 17.29
CA HIS A 473 0.23 -25.04 17.42
C HIS A 473 -1.02 -25.35 16.58
N GLN A 474 -1.69 -24.36 15.98
CA GLN A 474 -2.87 -24.60 15.16
C GLN A 474 -2.50 -25.09 13.76
N ASP A 475 -3.26 -26.06 13.25
CA ASP A 475 -3.07 -26.60 11.91
C ASP A 475 -3.12 -25.53 10.82
N GLY A 476 -2.07 -25.48 10.00
CA GLY A 476 -1.95 -24.52 8.91
C GLY A 476 -1.60 -23.10 9.35
N PHE A 477 -1.12 -22.90 10.58
CA PHE A 477 -0.43 -21.68 10.97
C PHE A 477 0.78 -21.45 10.06
N LEU A 478 1.03 -20.18 9.73
CA LEU A 478 2.15 -19.75 8.89
C LEU A 478 2.93 -18.67 9.61
N ASP A 479 2.26 -17.57 9.90
CA ASP A 479 2.79 -16.42 10.61
C ASP A 479 1.61 -15.61 11.18
N THR A 480 1.93 -14.64 12.02
CA THR A 480 1.05 -13.56 12.45
C THR A 480 0.63 -12.67 11.29
N SER A 481 -0.59 -12.13 11.34
CA SER A 481 -1.10 -11.18 10.34
C SER A 481 -0.71 -9.72 10.60
N PHE A 482 -0.14 -9.44 11.79
CA PHE A 482 0.46 -8.18 12.22
C PHE A 482 1.12 -8.42 13.60
N ASP A 483 2.01 -7.53 14.02
CA ASP A 483 2.61 -7.56 15.35
C ASP A 483 1.55 -7.50 16.46
N THR A 484 1.63 -8.42 17.42
CA THR A 484 0.59 -8.54 18.46
C THR A 484 0.62 -7.32 19.39
N ILE A 485 -0.49 -6.59 19.43
CA ILE A 485 -0.69 -5.48 20.37
C ILE A 485 -1.15 -6.04 21.71
N SER A 486 -0.22 -6.15 22.66
CA SER A 486 -0.46 -6.54 24.04
C SER A 486 -0.18 -5.33 24.92
N GLY A 487 -1.16 -4.70 25.58
CA GLY A 487 -0.92 -3.44 26.32
C GLY A 487 -1.64 -3.36 27.67
N ILE A 488 -0.91 -3.03 28.73
CA ILE A 488 -1.40 -2.81 30.10
C ILE A 488 -1.36 -1.31 30.47
N LEU A 489 -2.50 -0.77 30.93
CA LEU A 489 -2.65 0.59 31.47
C LEU A 489 -2.25 1.71 30.49
N VAL A 490 -1.08 2.32 30.68
CA VAL A 490 -0.62 3.52 29.95
C VAL A 490 -0.18 3.18 28.53
N SER A 491 0.33 1.96 28.31
CA SER A 491 0.69 1.46 26.99
C SER A 491 -0.54 1.26 26.11
N THR A 492 -1.71 0.92 26.67
CA THR A 492 -2.99 0.78 25.94
C THR A 492 -3.42 2.07 25.20
N ILE A 493 -2.86 3.23 25.57
CA ILE A 493 -3.12 4.52 24.90
C ILE A 493 -2.32 4.65 23.59
N MET A 494 -1.27 3.85 23.40
CA MET A 494 -0.55 3.76 22.11
C MET A 494 -1.18 2.66 21.26
N ILE A 495 -1.77 3.06 20.14
CA ILE A 495 -2.61 2.21 19.27
C ILE A 495 -1.78 1.13 18.54
N GLU A 496 -0.47 1.34 18.38
CA GLU A 496 0.47 0.40 17.78
C GLU A 496 1.77 0.44 18.59
N LEU A 497 2.09 -0.66 19.26
CA LEU A 497 3.25 -0.81 20.13
C LEU A 497 4.25 -1.74 19.45
N ASN A 498 5.39 -1.20 19.03
CA ASN A 498 6.54 -2.04 18.69
C ASN A 498 7.40 -2.17 19.93
N TYR A 499 7.50 -3.39 20.45
CA TYR A 499 8.44 -3.71 21.53
C TYR A 499 9.84 -3.76 20.94
N GLU A 500 10.72 -2.84 21.36
CA GLU A 500 12.16 -3.02 21.14
C GLU A 500 12.67 -4.05 22.16
N THR A 501 13.47 -5.01 21.68
CA THR A 501 14.11 -6.07 22.47
C THR A 501 15.23 -5.60 23.38
#